data_AF-A0A256XCU0-F1
#
_entry.id   AF-A0A256XCU0-F1
#
_cell.length_a   1.000
_cell.length_b   1.000
_cell.length_c   1.000
_cell.angle_alpha   90.00
_cell.angle_beta   90.00
_cell.angle_gamma   90.00
#
_symmetry.space_group_name_H-M   'P 1'
#
loop_
_entity.id
_entity.type
_entity.pdbx_description
1 polymer ?
#
loop_
_entity_poly.entity_id
_entity_poly.type
_entity_poly.pdbx_seq_one_letter_code
_entity_poly.pdbx_strand_id
1 'polypeptide(L)' 'MSGEVVHTPYGRTYYVNVEVDEEVMRDVVKDVQEKFRKYYSTSLLNFIIDIEELRKPCEIKVKAKL' A
#
# COMPACT_ATOMS: atom_id res chain seq x y z
N MET A 1 24.39 24.83 -20.38
CA MET A 1 24.31 23.88 -19.26
C MET A 1 23.65 22.62 -19.79
N SER A 2 24.37 21.49 -19.80
CA SER A 2 24.10 20.34 -20.68
C SER A 2 23.08 19.31 -20.16
N GLY A 3 22.35 19.61 -19.08
CA GLY A 3 21.24 18.75 -18.58
C GLY A 3 21.67 17.35 -18.11
N GLU A 4 22.96 17.15 -17.84
CA GLU A 4 23.50 15.84 -17.46
C GLU A 4 23.17 15.49 -16.01
N VAL A 5 22.92 14.20 -15.76
CA VAL A 5 22.70 13.68 -14.42
C VAL A 5 24.04 13.63 -13.68
N VAL A 6 24.14 14.42 -12.60
CA VAL A 6 25.35 14.47 -11.75
C VAL A 6 25.20 13.75 -10.41
N HIS A 7 23.97 13.31 -10.07
CA HIS A 7 23.67 12.60 -8.82
C HIS A 7 22.40 11.75 -8.96
N THR A 8 22.35 10.61 -8.26
CA THR A 8 21.22 9.65 -8.30
C THR A 8 20.74 9.28 -6.88
N PRO A 9 20.17 10.24 -6.12
CA PRO A 9 19.65 9.91 -4.79
C PRO A 9 18.33 9.15 -4.91
N TYR A 10 18.04 8.27 -3.95
CA TYR A 10 16.69 7.73 -3.84
C TYR A 10 15.70 8.81 -3.41
N GLY A 11 14.59 8.91 -4.15
CA GLY A 11 13.42 9.70 -3.79
C GLY A 11 12.62 9.10 -2.63
N ARG A 12 11.52 9.75 -2.26
CA ARG A 12 10.56 9.25 -1.26
C ARG A 12 9.45 8.47 -1.97
N THR A 13 8.93 7.44 -1.31
CA THR A 13 7.72 6.73 -1.73
C THR A 13 6.54 7.28 -0.95
N TYR A 14 5.70 8.08 -1.61
CA TYR A 14 4.48 8.60 -1.01
C TYR A 14 3.35 7.57 -1.11
N TYR A 15 2.63 7.36 -0.01
CA TYR A 15 1.46 6.48 0.02
C TYR A 15 0.38 7.07 0.93
N VAL A 16 -0.88 6.67 0.70
CA VAL A 16 -2.01 7.12 1.50
C VAL A 16 -2.30 6.09 2.58
N ASN A 17 -2.38 6.55 3.84
CA ASN A 17 -2.94 5.76 4.92
C ASN A 17 -4.35 6.28 5.21
N VAL A 18 -5.35 5.48 4.84
CA VAL A 18 -6.76 5.85 4.96
C VAL A 18 -7.34 5.25 6.23
N GLU A 19 -7.85 6.11 7.12
CA GLU A 19 -8.70 5.69 8.23
C GLU A 19 -10.13 5.50 7.73
N VAL A 20 -10.66 4.29 7.91
CA VAL A 20 -12.03 3.86 7.60
C VAL A 20 -12.68 3.26 8.83
N ASP A 21 -14.00 3.11 8.81
CA ASP A 21 -14.73 2.40 9.87
C ASP A 21 -14.25 0.93 9.99
N GLU A 22 -14.05 0.48 11.23
CA GLU A 22 -13.47 -0.84 11.53
C GLU A 22 -14.37 -2.00 11.09
N GLU A 23 -15.69 -1.84 11.18
CA GLU A 23 -16.65 -2.86 10.77
C GLU A 23 -16.63 -3.02 9.26
N VAL A 24 -16.66 -1.90 8.52
CA VAL A 24 -16.55 -1.91 7.06
C VAL A 24 -15.23 -2.55 6.62
N MET A 25 -14.10 -2.18 7.26
CA MET A 25 -12.79 -2.75 6.92
C MET A 25 -12.75 -4.26 7.14
N ARG A 26 -13.26 -4.72 8.30
CA ARG A 26 -13.27 -6.15 8.65
C ARG A 26 -14.08 -6.97 7.66
N ASP A 27 -15.27 -6.50 7.30
CA ASP A 27 -16.17 -7.22 6.40
C ASP A 27 -15.57 -7.33 4.99
N VAL A 28 -15.01 -6.24 4.48
CA VAL A 28 -14.33 -6.23 3.17
C VAL A 28 -13.07 -7.11 3.19
N VAL A 29 -12.26 -7.07 4.25
CA VAL A 29 -11.06 -7.91 4.35
C VAL A 29 -11.42 -9.40 4.35
N LYS A 30 -12.51 -9.79 5.02
CA LYS A 30 -12.98 -11.18 5.03
C LYS A 30 -13.36 -11.64 3.61
N ASP A 31 -14.14 -10.84 2.90
CA ASP A 31 -14.53 -11.14 1.52
C ASP A 31 -13.33 -11.23 0.57
N VAL A 32 -12.35 -10.34 0.73
CA VAL A 32 -11.11 -10.35 -0.05
C VAL A 32 -10.31 -11.62 0.25
N GLN A 33 -10.18 -12.03 1.51
CA GLN A 33 -9.49 -13.26 1.90
C GLN A 33 -10.13 -14.50 1.27
N GLU A 34 -11.46 -14.60 1.25
CA GLU A 34 -12.17 -15.71 0.62
C GLU A 34 -11.94 -15.75 -0.89
N LYS A 35 -11.99 -14.58 -1.56
CA LYS A 35 -11.72 -14.47 -3.00
C LYS A 35 -10.28 -14.82 -3.35
N PHE A 36 -9.31 -14.39 -2.55
CA PHE A 36 -7.90 -14.74 -2.74
C PHE A 36 -7.69 -16.25 -2.68
N ARG A 37 -8.26 -16.94 -1.68
CA ARG A 37 -8.15 -18.40 -1.58
C ARG A 37 -8.75 -19.13 -2.76
N LYS A 38 -9.84 -18.62 -3.33
CA LYS A 38 -10.58 -19.30 -4.40
C LYS A 38 -10.01 -19.05 -5.79
N TYR A 39 -9.48 -17.86 -6.03
CA TYR A 39 -9.20 -17.38 -7.39
C TYR A 39 -7.74 -16.96 -7.62
N TYR A 40 -6.93 -16.79 -6.58
CA TYR A 40 -5.54 -16.40 -6.72
C TYR A 40 -4.60 -17.60 -6.49
N SER A 41 -3.45 -17.56 -7.16
CA SER A 41 -2.39 -18.56 -6.99
C SER A 41 -1.43 -18.24 -5.85
N THR A 42 -1.49 -17.02 -5.30
CA THR A 42 -0.66 -16.56 -4.19
C THR A 42 -1.50 -16.33 -2.93
N SER A 43 -0.85 -16.37 -1.76
CA SER A 43 -1.50 -15.99 -0.51
C SER A 43 -1.67 -14.46 -0.46
N LEU A 44 -2.73 -13.99 0.21
CA LEU A 44 -2.95 -12.56 0.44
C LEU A 44 -1.77 -11.91 1.20
N LEU A 45 -1.18 -12.62 2.17
CA LEU A 45 -0.03 -12.13 2.93
C LEU A 45 1.18 -11.85 2.05
N ASN A 46 1.42 -12.68 1.02
CA ASN A 46 2.53 -12.48 0.09
C ASN A 46 2.20 -11.47 -1.01
N PHE A 47 0.96 -10.99 -1.07
CA PHE A 47 0.52 -9.99 -2.04
C PHE A 47 0.63 -8.56 -1.48
N ILE A 48 0.43 -8.40 -0.17
CA ILE A 48 0.54 -7.10 0.51
C ILE A 48 2.00 -6.72 0.62
N ILE A 49 2.34 -5.49 0.20
CA ILE A 49 3.66 -4.91 0.36
C ILE A 49 3.77 -4.36 1.79
N ASP A 50 4.78 -4.80 2.52
CA ASP A 50 5.07 -4.28 3.87
C ASP A 50 5.71 -2.89 3.78
N ILE A 51 5.49 -2.05 4.81
CA ILE A 51 6.12 -0.74 4.92
C ILE A 51 7.65 -0.84 4.94
N GLU A 52 8.20 -1.93 5.48
CA GLU A 52 9.63 -2.21 5.52
C GLU A 52 10.24 -2.44 4.12
N GLU A 53 9.40 -2.82 3.14
CA GLU A 53 9.83 -2.98 1.74
C GLU A 53 9.90 -1.63 1.01
N LEU A 54 9.30 -0.57 1.56
CA LEU A 54 9.33 0.76 0.95
C LEU A 54 10.61 1.52 1.30
N ARG A 55 11.27 2.04 0.27
CA ARG A 55 12.42 2.93 0.45
C ARG A 55 11.96 4.37 0.72
N LYS A 56 12.39 4.96 1.83
CA LYS A 56 12.02 6.33 2.26
C LYS A 56 10.50 6.56 2.21
N PRO A 57 9.70 5.75 2.94
CA PRO A 57 8.25 5.89 2.93
C PRO A 57 7.83 7.25 3.48
N CYS A 58 6.82 7.84 2.85
CA CYS A 58 6.23 9.11 3.26
C CYS A 58 4.71 8.96 3.30
N GLU A 59 4.19 8.72 4.50
CA GLU A 59 2.77 8.52 4.76
C GLU A 59 1.96 9.82 4.57
N ILE A 60 0.80 9.71 3.94
CA ILE A 60 -0.21 10.76 3.83
C ILE A 60 -1.48 10.26 4.51
N LYS A 61 -1.80 10.80 5.70
CA LYS A 61 -2.99 10.40 6.47
C LYS A 61 -4.25 11.05 5.94
N VAL A 62 -5.28 10.24 5.69
CA VAL A 62 -6.58 10.69 5.16
C VAL A 62 -7.69 9.98 5.92
N LYS A 63 -8.79 10.68 6.23
CA LYS A 63 -10.01 10.07 6.77
C LYS A 63 -11.02 9.93 5.64
N ALA A 64 -11.47 8.71 5.37
CA ALA A 64 -12.56 8.51 4.44
C ALA A 64 -13.88 8.94 5.09
N LYS A 65 -14.72 9.66 4.32
CA LYS A 65 -16.14 9.81 4.65
C LYS A 65 -16.88 8.75 3.83
N LEU A 66 -17.30 7.69 4.50
CA LEU A 66 -18.17 6.65 3.95
C LEU A 66 -19.60 6.91 4.39
#